data_AF-A0AAE3J3F7-F1
#
_entry.id   AF-A0AAE3J3F7-F1
#
_cell.length_a   1.000
_cell.length_b   1.000
_cell.length_c   1.000
_cell.angle_alpha   90.00
_cell.angle_beta   90.00
_cell.angle_gamma   90.00
#
_symmetry.space_group_name_H-M   'P 1'
#
loop_
_entity.id
_entity.type
_entity.pdbx_description
1 polymer ?
#
loop_
_entity_poly.entity_id
_entity_poly.type
_entity_poly.pdbx_seq_one_letter_code
_entity_poly.pdbx_strand_id
1 'polypeptide(L)'
;MKQFFAFMTCLAIGTASFSRADTEEDAAYIVRQHMILGDYEEKLELLSQSILAKVEPAFERLGAEIIAPDRLWDEIGGTYFQDLEQKIQENAIIAFQEVLAPEELALLANYYRSDEGQAFLVQSFTKEQLDTSAAFFQVGPGKPLLTRMPELLAVVNEPLLDALLPINELFSTDQMADIMEMKRVVHFEDECRRQSVVDALREAG
;
A
#
# COMPACT_ATOMS: atom_id res chain seq x y z
N MET A 1 7.79 -5.35 57.56
CA MET A 1 8.97 -4.94 56.76
C MET A 1 9.27 -5.82 55.55
N LYS A 2 8.85 -7.10 55.45
CA LYS A 2 9.11 -7.94 54.28
C LYS A 2 8.10 -7.81 53.12
N GLN A 3 6.91 -7.25 53.35
CA GLN A 3 5.87 -7.12 52.32
C GLN A 3 5.95 -5.82 51.48
N PHE A 4 6.66 -4.79 51.97
CA PHE A 4 6.84 -3.53 51.24
C PHE A 4 7.89 -3.64 50.12
N PHE A 5 8.87 -4.55 50.28
CA PHE A 5 9.90 -4.79 49.27
C PHE A 5 9.35 -5.52 48.04
N ALA A 6 8.43 -6.46 48.20
CA ALA A 6 7.84 -7.19 47.08
C ALA A 6 6.96 -6.30 46.17
N PHE A 7 6.28 -5.30 46.73
CA PHE A 7 5.45 -4.38 45.94
C PHE A 7 6.30 -3.40 45.11
N MET A 8 7.45 -2.96 45.63
CA MET A 8 8.42 -2.13 44.89
C MET A 8 9.19 -2.93 43.84
N THR A 9 9.44 -4.23 44.04
CA THR A 9 10.05 -5.08 43.00
C THR A 9 9.05 -5.43 41.90
N CYS A 10 7.76 -5.60 42.20
CA CYS A 10 6.72 -5.73 41.17
C CYS A 10 6.46 -4.42 40.42
N LEU A 11 6.64 -3.25 41.07
CA LEU A 11 6.62 -1.96 40.38
C LEU A 11 7.86 -1.74 39.53
N ALA A 12 9.05 -2.17 39.97
CA ALA A 12 10.27 -2.08 39.17
C ALA A 12 10.34 -3.08 38.01
N ILE A 13 9.69 -4.25 38.13
CA ILE A 13 9.51 -5.20 37.02
C ILE A 13 8.33 -4.78 36.13
N GLY A 14 7.28 -4.18 36.71
CA GLY A 14 6.17 -3.58 35.97
C GLY A 14 6.55 -2.30 35.20
N THR A 15 7.59 -1.58 35.65
CA THR A 15 8.16 -0.43 34.90
C THR A 15 9.36 -0.79 34.05
N ALA A 16 10.04 -1.92 34.29
CA ALA A 16 10.95 -2.52 33.31
C ALA A 16 10.19 -3.37 32.25
N SER A 17 8.90 -3.58 32.48
CA SER A 17 7.91 -4.07 31.51
C SER A 17 7.05 -2.93 30.96
N PHE A 18 7.52 -1.66 31.07
CA PHE A 18 7.38 -0.80 29.90
C PHE A 18 8.07 -1.57 28.79
N SER A 19 7.23 -2.33 28.08
CA SER A 19 7.33 -2.59 26.67
C SER A 19 8.56 -1.87 26.15
N ARG A 20 9.61 -2.63 25.85
CA ARG A 20 10.42 -2.21 24.71
C ARG A 20 9.37 -2.06 23.64
N ALA A 21 8.90 -0.83 23.42
CA ALA A 21 8.03 -0.50 22.31
C ALA A 21 8.77 -1.13 21.17
N ASP A 22 8.21 -2.21 20.64
CA ASP A 22 8.82 -2.86 19.53
C ASP A 22 8.57 -1.88 18.40
N THR A 23 9.55 -1.02 18.17
CA THR A 23 9.45 0.12 17.25
C THR A 23 9.07 -0.37 15.87
N GLU A 24 9.44 -1.60 15.53
CA GLU A 24 9.00 -2.31 14.35
C GLU A 24 7.52 -2.68 14.40
N GLU A 25 7.05 -3.28 15.50
CA GLU A 25 5.63 -3.63 15.67
C GLU A 25 4.71 -2.39 15.67
N ASP A 26 5.12 -1.32 16.36
CA ASP A 26 4.38 -0.06 16.42
C ASP A 26 4.35 0.64 15.06
N ALA A 27 5.48 0.75 14.37
CA ALA A 27 5.54 1.29 13.01
C ALA A 27 4.70 0.44 12.04
N ALA A 28 4.84 -0.89 12.06
CA ALA A 28 4.04 -1.80 11.24
C ALA A 28 2.55 -1.68 11.51
N TYR A 29 2.14 -1.53 12.78
CA TYR A 29 0.75 -1.31 13.12
C TYR A 29 0.24 0.02 12.56
N ILE A 30 0.98 1.11 12.75
CA ILE A 30 0.62 2.45 12.24
C ILE A 30 0.49 2.46 10.70
N VAL A 31 1.46 1.86 10.00
CA VAL A 31 1.46 1.77 8.53
C VAL A 31 0.26 0.97 8.04
N ARG A 32 -0.03 -0.18 8.65
CA ARG A 32 -1.22 -0.98 8.31
C ARG A 32 -2.52 -0.18 8.47
N GLN A 33 -2.70 0.57 9.56
CA GLN A 33 -3.91 1.37 9.75
C GLN A 33 -4.07 2.43 8.65
N HIS A 34 -2.98 3.09 8.23
CA HIS A 34 -3.05 4.08 7.15
C HIS A 34 -3.24 3.47 5.76
N MET A 35 -2.72 2.27 5.51
CA MET A 35 -2.91 1.58 4.23
C MET A 35 -4.30 0.96 4.08
N ILE A 36 -4.88 0.43 5.17
CA ILE A 36 -6.25 -0.10 5.19
C ILE A 36 -7.28 1.00 4.96
N LEU A 37 -7.00 2.22 5.41
CA LEU A 37 -7.94 3.35 5.34
C LEU A 37 -7.70 4.27 4.15
N GLY A 38 -6.49 4.28 3.60
CA GLY A 38 -6.08 5.25 2.61
C GLY A 38 -6.17 4.71 1.20
N ASP A 39 -7.36 4.74 0.58
CA ASP A 39 -7.58 4.74 -0.87
C ASP A 39 -6.73 3.75 -1.71
N TYR A 40 -6.13 2.70 -1.14
CA TYR A 40 -5.07 1.96 -1.84
C TYR A 40 -5.70 1.03 -2.87
N GLU A 41 -6.74 0.31 -2.45
CA GLU A 41 -7.61 -0.45 -3.35
C GLU A 41 -8.27 0.46 -4.40
N GLU A 42 -8.80 1.62 -4.00
CA GLU A 42 -9.40 2.59 -4.93
C GLU A 42 -8.38 3.16 -5.93
N LYS A 43 -7.16 3.48 -5.49
CA LYS A 43 -6.09 3.98 -6.37
C LYS A 43 -5.57 2.89 -7.30
N LEU A 44 -5.47 1.64 -6.84
CA LEU A 44 -5.14 0.50 -7.69
C LEU A 44 -6.24 0.24 -8.72
N GLU A 45 -7.51 0.36 -8.32
CA GLU A 45 -8.65 0.25 -9.24
C GLU A 45 -8.62 1.38 -10.29
N LEU A 46 -8.40 2.63 -9.87
CA LEU A 46 -8.25 3.78 -10.77
C LEU A 46 -7.04 3.64 -11.70
N LEU A 47 -5.91 3.10 -11.20
CA LEU A 47 -4.73 2.82 -12.00
C LEU A 47 -5.02 1.74 -13.04
N SER A 48 -5.68 0.65 -12.64
CA SER A 48 -6.12 -0.43 -13.54
C SER A 48 -7.02 0.12 -14.64
N GLN A 49 -8.05 0.90 -14.28
CA GLN A 49 -8.93 1.56 -15.25
C GLN A 49 -8.17 2.51 -16.20
N SER A 50 -7.22 3.29 -15.68
CA SER A 50 -6.39 4.20 -16.49
C SER A 50 -5.50 3.45 -17.48
N ILE A 51 -4.95 2.31 -17.08
CA ILE A 51 -4.15 1.45 -17.94
C ILE A 51 -5.02 0.78 -18.99
N LEU A 52 -6.15 0.20 -18.60
CA LEU A 52 -7.11 -0.42 -19.53
C LEU A 52 -7.53 0.57 -20.62
N ALA A 53 -7.90 1.80 -20.24
CA ALA A 53 -8.26 2.85 -21.19
C ALA A 53 -7.14 3.23 -22.18
N LYS A 54 -5.87 2.98 -21.84
CA LYS A 54 -4.73 3.21 -22.73
C LYS A 54 -4.40 2.00 -23.60
N VAL A 55 -4.63 0.79 -23.09
CA VAL A 55 -4.27 -0.47 -23.74
C VAL A 55 -5.36 -0.94 -24.70
N GLU A 56 -6.63 -0.72 -24.37
CA GLU A 56 -7.79 -1.13 -25.19
C GLU A 56 -7.71 -0.64 -26.65
N PRO A 57 -7.35 0.62 -26.97
CA PRO A 57 -7.18 1.06 -28.35
C PRO A 57 -6.01 0.36 -29.09
N ALA A 58 -5.03 -0.19 -28.38
CA ALA A 58 -3.97 -0.99 -29.00
C ALA A 58 -4.48 -2.39 -29.37
N PHE A 59 -5.30 -3.00 -28.52
CA PHE A 59 -5.94 -4.28 -28.81
C PHE A 59 -6.91 -4.16 -29.99
N GLU A 60 -7.75 -3.12 -30.02
CA GLU A 60 -8.67 -2.88 -31.13
C GLU A 60 -7.93 -2.73 -32.48
N ARG A 61 -6.80 -2.02 -32.50
CA ARG A 61 -5.96 -1.88 -33.72
C ARG A 61 -5.41 -3.21 -34.22
N LEU A 62 -5.21 -4.17 -33.33
CA LEU A 62 -4.78 -5.54 -33.66
C LEU A 62 -5.95 -6.44 -34.10
N GLY A 63 -7.19 -5.95 -34.02
CA GLY A 63 -8.41 -6.74 -34.27
C GLY A 63 -8.81 -7.60 -33.07
N ALA A 64 -8.41 -7.20 -31.87
CA ALA A 64 -8.65 -7.89 -30.62
C ALA A 64 -9.54 -7.07 -29.67
N GLU A 65 -10.36 -7.74 -28.88
CA GLU A 65 -11.24 -7.19 -27.86
C GLU A 65 -10.90 -7.84 -26.51
N ILE A 66 -10.85 -7.05 -25.44
CA ILE A 66 -10.66 -7.53 -24.08
C ILE A 66 -12.02 -7.93 -23.51
N ILE A 67 -12.27 -9.23 -23.37
CA ILE A 67 -13.56 -9.78 -22.91
C ILE A 67 -13.60 -10.10 -21.42
N ALA A 68 -12.43 -10.09 -20.74
CA ALA A 68 -12.34 -10.26 -19.29
C ALA A 68 -11.26 -9.31 -18.70
N PRO A 69 -11.59 -8.03 -18.45
CA PRO A 69 -10.65 -7.01 -17.98
C PRO A 69 -9.99 -7.34 -16.62
N ASP A 70 -10.77 -7.86 -15.67
CA ASP A 70 -10.23 -8.25 -14.35
C ASP A 70 -9.16 -9.34 -14.48
N ARG A 71 -9.40 -10.29 -15.38
CA ARG A 71 -8.46 -11.38 -15.64
C ARG A 71 -7.25 -10.92 -16.43
N LEU A 72 -7.41 -9.97 -17.35
CA LEU A 72 -6.28 -9.34 -18.01
C LEU A 72 -5.35 -8.72 -16.96
N TRP A 73 -5.93 -8.02 -15.99
CA TRP A 73 -5.19 -7.41 -14.90
C TRP A 73 -4.47 -8.44 -14.03
N ASP A 74 -5.11 -9.55 -13.69
CA ASP A 74 -4.47 -10.65 -12.96
C ASP A 74 -3.29 -11.28 -13.74
N GLU A 75 -3.39 -11.42 -15.06
CA GLU A 75 -2.35 -12.06 -15.89
C GLU A 75 -1.20 -11.10 -16.23
N ILE A 76 -1.47 -9.78 -16.31
CA ILE A 76 -0.44 -8.73 -16.43
C ILE A 76 0.27 -8.52 -15.11
N GLY A 77 -0.52 -8.35 -14.05
CA GLY A 77 -0.05 -8.04 -12.72
C GLY A 77 0.58 -9.23 -12.01
N GLY A 78 0.04 -10.44 -12.16
CA GLY A 78 0.50 -11.60 -11.41
C GLY A 78 0.63 -11.30 -9.91
N THR A 79 1.81 -11.55 -9.34
CA THR A 79 2.13 -11.18 -7.95
C THR A 79 2.65 -9.75 -7.81
N TYR A 80 2.90 -9.02 -8.90
CA TYR A 80 3.55 -7.71 -8.87
C TYR A 80 2.86 -6.73 -7.94
N PHE A 81 1.53 -6.65 -7.96
CA PHE A 81 0.80 -5.71 -7.10
C PHE A 81 0.89 -6.10 -5.62
N GLN A 82 0.90 -7.40 -5.31
CA GLN A 82 1.13 -7.88 -3.95
C GLN A 82 2.57 -7.59 -3.50
N ASP A 83 3.54 -7.84 -4.38
CA ASP A 83 4.95 -7.56 -4.14
C ASP A 83 5.21 -6.04 -3.99
N LEU A 84 4.51 -5.22 -4.77
CA LEU A 84 4.54 -3.75 -4.70
C LEU A 84 3.91 -3.26 -3.41
N GLU A 85 2.74 -3.77 -3.03
CA GLU A 85 2.09 -3.45 -1.77
C GLU A 85 2.99 -3.80 -0.58
N GLN A 86 3.58 -5.00 -0.59
CA GLN A 86 4.51 -5.44 0.44
C GLN A 86 5.73 -4.52 0.51
N LYS A 87 6.35 -4.16 -0.63
CA LYS A 87 7.48 -3.23 -0.67
C LYS A 87 7.10 -1.84 -0.17
N ILE A 88 5.92 -1.34 -0.51
CA ILE A 88 5.42 -0.05 -0.02
C ILE A 88 5.24 -0.10 1.49
N GLN A 89 4.68 -1.20 2.03
CA GLN A 89 4.55 -1.42 3.47
C GLN A 89 5.91 -1.42 4.16
N GLU A 90 6.86 -2.21 3.66
CA GLU A 90 8.22 -2.32 4.21
C GLU A 90 8.95 -0.98 4.21
N ASN A 91 8.90 -0.25 3.09
CA ASN A 91 9.51 1.07 2.96
C ASN A 91 8.85 2.11 3.87
N ALA A 92 7.53 2.07 4.02
CA ALA A 92 6.82 2.95 4.94
C ALA A 92 7.18 2.64 6.40
N ILE A 93 7.34 1.36 6.76
CA ILE A 93 7.78 0.97 8.12
C ILE A 93 9.16 1.54 8.40
N ILE A 94 10.11 1.36 7.48
CA ILE A 94 11.48 1.90 7.61
C ILE A 94 11.43 3.43 7.76
N ALA A 95 10.66 4.13 6.91
CA ALA A 95 10.54 5.59 7.00
C ALA A 95 9.99 6.06 8.36
N PHE A 96 9.00 5.37 8.92
CA PHE A 96 8.46 5.67 10.23
C PHE A 96 9.49 5.42 11.35
N GLN A 97 10.28 4.35 11.25
CA GLN A 97 11.36 4.06 12.21
C GLN A 97 12.53 5.04 12.13
N GLU A 98 12.84 5.55 10.93
CA GLU A 98 13.92 6.51 10.73
C GLU A 98 13.56 7.93 11.16
N VAL A 99 12.30 8.33 10.95
CA VAL A 99 11.88 9.72 11.11
C VAL A 99 11.23 9.99 12.49
N LEU A 100 10.51 9.02 13.05
CA LEU A 100 9.82 9.18 14.33
C LEU A 100 10.62 8.57 15.47
N ALA A 101 10.64 9.27 16.61
CA ALA A 101 11.24 8.73 17.82
C ALA A 101 10.43 7.53 18.34
N PRO A 102 11.06 6.56 19.03
CA PRO A 102 10.36 5.39 19.59
C PRO A 102 9.13 5.75 20.44
N GLU A 103 9.22 6.79 21.24
CA GLU A 103 8.12 7.32 22.05
C GLU A 103 6.98 7.94 21.23
N GLU A 104 7.28 8.52 20.06
CA GLU A 104 6.28 9.07 19.14
C GLU A 104 5.53 7.93 18.44
N LEU A 105 6.24 6.88 18.02
CA LEU A 105 5.65 5.65 17.48
C LEU A 105 4.75 4.98 18.50
N ALA A 106 5.24 4.77 19.73
CA ALA A 106 4.46 4.14 20.79
C ALA A 106 3.21 4.95 21.14
N LEU A 107 3.31 6.28 21.22
CA LEU A 107 2.18 7.16 21.50
C LEU A 107 1.09 7.04 20.41
N LEU A 108 1.50 7.11 19.14
CA LEU A 108 0.59 7.03 18.01
C LEU A 108 -0.05 5.64 17.88
N ALA A 109 0.75 4.58 18.00
CA ALA A 109 0.26 3.21 17.92
C ALA A 109 -0.71 2.89 19.07
N ASN A 110 -0.41 3.34 20.30
CA ASN A 110 -1.33 3.19 21.44
C ASN A 110 -2.64 3.95 21.24
N TYR A 111 -2.60 5.14 20.63
CA TYR A 111 -3.81 5.86 20.29
C TYR A 111 -4.65 5.05 19.30
N TYR A 112 -4.06 4.57 18.20
CA TYR A 112 -4.79 3.77 17.22
C TYR A 112 -5.31 2.44 17.76
N ARG A 113 -4.65 1.82 18.74
CA ARG A 113 -5.16 0.61 19.41
C ARG A 113 -6.33 0.89 20.37
N SER A 114 -6.57 2.15 20.74
CA SER A 114 -7.68 2.52 21.63
C SER A 114 -9.02 2.54 20.89
N ASP A 115 -10.13 2.40 21.63
CA ASP A 115 -11.49 2.53 21.08
C ASP A 115 -11.69 3.90 20.39
N GLU A 116 -11.10 4.96 20.95
CA GLU A 116 -11.14 6.30 20.37
C GLU A 116 -10.39 6.36 19.03
N GLY A 117 -9.18 5.80 18.98
CA GLY A 117 -8.38 5.76 17.75
C GLY A 117 -9.02 4.89 16.67
N GLN A 118 -9.57 3.72 17.03
CA GLN A 118 -10.32 2.89 16.08
C GLN A 118 -11.57 3.60 15.56
N ALA A 119 -12.29 4.33 16.42
CA ALA A 119 -13.42 5.15 15.98
C ALA A 119 -12.97 6.30 15.07
N PHE A 120 -11.84 6.95 15.36
CA PHE A 120 -11.25 7.99 14.51
C PHE A 120 -10.89 7.44 13.12
N LEU A 121 -10.30 6.26 13.07
CA LEU A 121 -9.87 5.60 11.83
C LEU A 121 -11.05 5.25 10.90
N VAL A 122 -12.19 4.84 11.42
CA VAL A 122 -13.36 4.39 10.60
C VAL A 122 -14.24 5.55 10.11
N GLN A 123 -14.09 6.77 10.64
CA GLN A 123 -15.05 7.85 10.43
C GLN A 123 -14.73 8.71 9.20
N SER A 124 -15.62 8.71 8.21
CA SER A 124 -15.62 9.67 7.09
C SER A 124 -15.88 11.10 7.60
N PHE A 125 -15.02 12.05 7.23
CA PHE A 125 -14.93 13.42 7.75
C PHE A 125 -16.27 14.18 7.89
N THR A 126 -16.81 14.27 9.11
CA THR A 126 -17.87 15.24 9.48
C THR A 126 -17.28 16.50 10.12
N LYS A 127 -18.06 17.57 10.22
CA LYS A 127 -17.60 18.89 10.70
C LYS A 127 -17.14 18.90 12.18
N GLU A 128 -17.79 18.15 13.06
CA GLU A 128 -17.35 18.02 14.46
C GLU A 128 -16.06 17.19 14.59
N GLN A 129 -15.80 16.30 13.61
CA GLN A 129 -14.56 15.53 13.55
C GLN A 129 -13.41 16.32 12.94
N LEU A 130 -13.66 17.37 12.15
CA LEU A 130 -12.59 18.29 11.71
C LEU A 130 -11.91 18.96 12.90
N ASP A 131 -12.67 19.31 13.94
CA ASP A 131 -12.14 19.89 15.18
C ASP A 131 -11.37 18.85 16.02
N THR A 132 -11.87 17.61 16.11
CA THR A 132 -11.13 16.49 16.75
C THR A 132 -9.87 16.10 15.97
N SER A 133 -9.93 16.12 14.65
CA SER A 133 -8.79 15.88 13.75
C SER A 133 -7.76 17.00 13.91
N ALA A 134 -8.19 18.26 13.99
CA ALA A 134 -7.32 19.38 14.26
C ALA A 134 -6.65 19.25 15.63
N ALA A 135 -7.37 18.87 16.69
CA ALA A 135 -6.79 18.62 18.00
C ALA A 135 -5.79 17.45 17.99
N PHE A 136 -6.12 16.34 17.33
CA PHE A 136 -5.24 15.18 17.15
C PHE A 136 -3.90 15.55 16.50
N PHE A 137 -3.92 16.36 15.42
CA PHE A 137 -2.72 16.75 14.70
C PHE A 137 -2.00 17.99 15.28
N GLN A 138 -2.67 18.90 15.99
CA GLN A 138 -2.03 20.10 16.52
C GLN A 138 -1.42 19.89 17.91
N VAL A 139 -2.10 19.12 18.76
CA VAL A 139 -1.73 18.94 20.17
C VAL A 139 -1.80 17.49 20.66
N GLY A 140 -2.36 16.57 19.87
CA GLY A 140 -2.55 15.17 20.21
C GLY A 140 -1.48 14.21 19.64
N PRO A 141 -1.75 12.89 19.68
CA PRO A 141 -0.83 11.85 19.22
C PRO A 141 -0.44 11.92 17.74
N GLY A 142 -1.21 12.62 16.91
CA GLY A 142 -0.92 12.83 15.49
C GLY A 142 0.06 13.96 15.19
N LYS A 143 0.42 14.78 16.19
CA LYS A 143 1.34 15.91 16.00
C LYS A 143 2.69 15.53 15.39
N PRO A 144 3.34 14.42 15.77
CA PRO A 144 4.58 14.00 15.12
C PRO A 144 4.40 13.77 13.62
N LEU A 145 3.29 13.16 13.18
CA LEU A 145 3.00 12.95 11.76
C LEU A 145 2.94 14.26 10.99
N LEU A 146 2.22 15.26 11.51
CA LEU A 146 2.11 16.56 10.84
C LEU A 146 3.46 17.29 10.80
N THR A 147 4.21 17.22 11.90
CA THR A 147 5.50 17.92 12.04
C THR A 147 6.59 17.30 11.18
N ARG A 148 6.56 15.98 11.01
CA ARG A 148 7.58 15.19 10.31
C ARG A 148 7.17 14.74 8.91
N MET A 149 6.02 15.20 8.43
CA MET A 149 5.49 14.82 7.11
C MET A 149 6.49 15.08 5.97
N PRO A 150 7.20 16.23 5.91
CA PRO A 150 8.18 16.47 4.85
C PRO A 150 9.32 15.44 4.86
N GLU A 151 9.83 15.07 6.04
CA GLU A 151 10.89 14.07 6.20
C GLU A 151 10.39 12.66 5.87
N LEU A 152 9.18 12.29 6.31
CA LEU A 152 8.54 11.03 5.94
C LEU A 152 8.41 10.91 4.42
N LEU A 153 7.94 11.96 3.74
CA LEU A 153 7.83 11.97 2.29
C LEU A 153 9.20 11.88 1.60
N ALA A 154 10.23 12.54 2.14
CA ALA A 154 11.57 12.46 1.59
C ALA A 154 12.16 11.04 1.62
N VAL A 155 11.94 10.30 2.71
CA VAL A 155 12.43 8.92 2.87
C VAL A 155 11.64 7.92 2.02
N VAL A 156 10.31 8.11 1.87
CA VAL A 156 9.46 7.17 1.11
C VAL A 156 9.58 7.37 -0.41
N ASN A 157 9.84 8.59 -0.89
CA ASN A 157 9.72 8.92 -2.31
C ASN A 157 10.70 8.16 -3.23
N GLU A 158 11.98 8.07 -2.90
CA GLU A 158 12.96 7.36 -3.76
C GLU A 158 12.68 5.84 -3.83
N PRO A 159 12.52 5.12 -2.70
CA PRO A 159 12.18 3.69 -2.73
C PRO A 159 10.83 3.39 -3.40
N LEU A 160 9.85 4.30 -3.30
CA LEU A 160 8.57 4.16 -3.98
C LEU A 160 8.73 4.28 -5.50
N LEU A 161 9.52 5.23 -5.99
CA LEU A 161 9.81 5.35 -7.42
C LEU A 161 10.51 4.10 -7.94
N ASP A 162 11.48 3.57 -7.22
CA ASP A 162 12.17 2.32 -7.58
C ASP A 162 11.22 1.11 -7.59
N ALA A 163 10.27 1.05 -6.66
CA ALA A 163 9.27 -0.02 -6.63
C ALA A 163 8.28 0.06 -7.81
N LEU A 164 8.02 1.26 -8.34
CA LEU A 164 7.12 1.52 -9.47
C LEU A 164 7.79 1.42 -10.85
N LEU A 165 9.12 1.49 -10.94
CA LEU A 165 9.87 1.36 -12.20
C LEU A 165 9.55 0.08 -13.01
N PRO A 166 9.34 -1.11 -12.39
CA PRO A 166 9.03 -2.33 -13.14
C PRO A 166 7.63 -2.36 -13.75
N ILE A 167 6.75 -1.37 -13.51
CA ILE A 167 5.42 -1.31 -14.16
C ILE A 167 5.56 -1.36 -15.70
N ASN A 168 6.62 -0.74 -16.25
CA ASN A 168 6.87 -0.78 -17.69
C ASN A 168 7.28 -2.17 -18.19
N GLU A 169 7.83 -3.02 -17.31
CA GLU A 169 8.24 -4.39 -17.63
C GLU A 169 7.02 -5.35 -17.65
N LEU A 170 5.93 -5.01 -16.94
CA LEU A 170 4.67 -5.78 -16.95
C LEU A 170 3.98 -5.83 -18.32
N PHE A 171 4.32 -4.89 -19.21
CA PHE A 171 3.77 -4.81 -20.56
C PHE A 171 4.77 -5.23 -21.63
N SER A 172 5.65 -6.18 -21.29
CA SER A 172 6.56 -6.77 -22.28
C SER A 172 5.79 -7.37 -23.46
N THR A 173 6.39 -7.34 -24.64
CA THR A 173 5.81 -7.89 -25.87
C THR A 173 5.53 -9.39 -25.75
N ASP A 174 6.40 -10.14 -25.06
CA ASP A 174 6.20 -11.56 -24.77
C ASP A 174 4.97 -11.81 -23.88
N GLN A 175 4.84 -11.06 -22.78
CA GLN A 175 3.69 -11.21 -21.88
C GLN A 175 2.39 -10.80 -22.57
N MET A 176 2.43 -9.76 -23.41
CA MET A 176 1.30 -9.38 -24.25
C MET A 176 0.96 -10.47 -25.27
N ALA A 177 1.95 -11.14 -25.86
CA ALA A 177 1.72 -12.26 -26.78
C ALA A 177 1.03 -13.43 -26.07
N ASP A 178 1.48 -13.79 -24.87
CA ASP A 178 0.87 -14.85 -24.07
C ASP A 178 -0.58 -14.52 -23.73
N ILE A 179 -0.87 -13.28 -23.31
CA ILE A 179 -2.23 -12.80 -23.06
C ILE A 179 -3.10 -12.86 -24.32
N MET A 180 -2.55 -12.49 -25.48
CA MET A 180 -3.24 -12.56 -26.77
C MET A 180 -3.55 -14.00 -27.20
N GLU A 181 -2.86 -15.02 -26.69
CA GLU A 181 -3.23 -16.44 -26.90
C GLU A 181 -4.44 -16.86 -26.03
N MET A 182 -4.72 -16.14 -24.94
CA MET A 182 -5.74 -16.50 -23.97
C MET A 182 -7.15 -16.14 -24.45
N LYS A 183 -7.83 -17.11 -25.09
CA LYS A 183 -9.23 -16.98 -25.56
C LYS A 183 -10.25 -16.60 -24.47
N ARG A 184 -9.89 -16.78 -23.20
CA ARG A 184 -10.71 -16.43 -22.02
C ARG A 184 -10.53 -14.99 -21.56
N VAL A 185 -9.56 -14.27 -22.14
CA VAL A 185 -9.20 -12.89 -21.80
C VAL A 185 -9.38 -11.99 -23.03
N VAL A 186 -8.94 -12.47 -24.19
CA VAL A 186 -8.92 -11.72 -25.45
C VAL A 186 -9.68 -12.47 -26.53
N HIS A 187 -10.63 -11.81 -27.15
CA HIS A 187 -11.32 -12.27 -28.36
C HIS A 187 -10.74 -11.59 -29.59
N PHE A 188 -10.62 -12.30 -30.72
CA PHE A 188 -10.31 -11.70 -32.01
C PHE A 188 -11.52 -11.80 -32.91
N GLU A 189 -11.87 -10.71 -33.60
CA GLU A 189 -12.97 -10.71 -34.58
C GLU A 189 -12.70 -11.74 -35.71
N ASP A 190 -11.43 -11.85 -36.11
CA ASP A 190 -10.91 -12.93 -36.95
C ASP A 190 -9.89 -13.77 -36.18
N GLU A 191 -10.33 -14.93 -35.68
CA GLU A 191 -9.47 -15.85 -34.93
C GLU A 191 -8.26 -16.37 -35.74
N CYS A 192 -8.28 -16.30 -37.08
CA CYS A 192 -7.11 -16.64 -37.89
C CYS A 192 -5.97 -15.61 -37.71
N ARG A 193 -6.29 -14.38 -37.30
CA ARG A 193 -5.30 -13.33 -37.04
C ARG A 193 -4.58 -13.49 -35.72
N ARG A 194 -5.15 -14.22 -34.76
CA ARG A 194 -4.58 -14.39 -33.41
C ARG A 194 -3.13 -14.85 -33.48
N GLN A 195 -2.86 -15.92 -34.22
CA GLN A 195 -1.51 -16.47 -34.33
C GLN A 195 -0.54 -15.46 -34.96
N SER A 196 -0.94 -14.79 -36.04
CA SER A 196 -0.11 -13.79 -36.71
C SER A 196 0.25 -12.61 -35.81
N VAL A 197 -0.67 -12.18 -34.94
CA VAL A 197 -0.42 -11.08 -33.97
C VAL A 197 0.50 -11.56 -32.85
N VAL A 198 0.26 -12.75 -32.30
CA VAL A 198 1.10 -13.36 -31.27
C VAL A 198 2.54 -13.54 -31.76
N ASP A 199 2.72 -14.08 -32.96
CA ASP A 199 4.04 -14.29 -33.55
C ASP A 199 4.75 -12.95 -33.78
N ALA A 200 4.05 -11.93 -34.30
CA ALA A 200 4.61 -10.60 -34.50
C ALA A 200 5.00 -9.90 -33.19
N LEU A 201 4.26 -10.13 -32.09
CA LEU A 201 4.62 -9.62 -30.77
C LEU A 201 5.90 -10.28 -30.24
N ARG A 202 6.00 -11.62 -30.35
CA ARG A 202 7.20 -12.37 -29.95
C ARG A 202 8.44 -12.02 -30.79
N GLU A 203 8.26 -11.68 -32.07
CA GLU A 203 9.35 -11.21 -32.94
C GLU A 203 9.82 -9.78 -32.63
N ALA A 204 9.00 -8.99 -31.93
CA ALA A 204 9.28 -7.60 -31.58
C ALA A 204 9.94 -7.42 -30.20
N GLY A 205 9.92 -8.46 -29.35
CA GLY A 205 10.61 -8.51 -28.04
C GLY A 205 12.07 -8.92 -28.16
#